data_AF-A0A7C2M217-F1
#
_entry.id   AF-A0A7C2M217-F1
#
_cell.length_a   1.000
_cell.length_b   1.000
_cell.length_c   1.000
_cell.angle_alpha   90.00
_cell.angle_beta   90.00
_cell.angle_gamma   90.00
#
_symmetry.space_group_name_H-M   'P 1'
#
loop_
_entity.id
_entity.type
_entity.pdbx_description
1 polymer ?
#
loop_
_entity_poly.entity_id
_entity_poly.type
_entity_poly.pdbx_seq_one_letter_code
_entity_poly.pdbx_strand_id
1 'polypeptide(L)'
;MRKPENRLINRLKPPENWRWPVIVVSGILTGLALFAIHISRAPSYLSDKPETCTNCHIMAPQYATWSHSSHREWTHCNDCHVPHNNVINKYYFKAADGLRHATIFTLRREPQVIRIRHAGIGVVQENCIRCHDQILHGFKYLAGES
;
A
#
# COMPACT_ATOMS: atom_id res chain seq x y z
N MET A 1 -11.72 5.39 -50.30
CA MET A 1 -11.24 4.41 -49.30
C MET A 1 -12.01 4.60 -48.00
N ARG A 2 -12.96 3.70 -47.69
CA ARG A 2 -13.86 3.79 -46.53
C ARG A 2 -13.15 3.12 -45.34
N LYS A 3 -12.74 3.91 -44.33
CA LYS A 3 -12.11 3.35 -43.11
C LYS A 3 -13.10 2.39 -42.46
N PRO A 4 -12.65 1.21 -41.98
CA PRO A 4 -13.52 0.30 -41.24
C PRO A 4 -13.95 1.01 -39.96
N GLU A 5 -15.20 1.47 -39.91
CA GLU A 5 -15.76 2.09 -38.72
C GLU A 5 -15.93 1.02 -37.65
N ASN A 6 -15.06 1.06 -36.64
CA ASN A 6 -15.17 0.22 -35.46
C ASN A 6 -16.49 0.54 -34.75
N ARG A 7 -17.45 -0.40 -34.80
CA ARG A 7 -18.81 -0.27 -34.20
C ARG A 7 -18.78 0.17 -32.73
N LEU A 8 -17.71 -0.15 -31.99
CA LEU A 8 -17.51 0.28 -30.61
C LEU A 8 -17.37 1.80 -30.48
N ILE A 9 -16.61 2.43 -31.38
CA ILE A 9 -16.30 3.88 -31.33
C ILE A 9 -17.55 4.70 -31.67
N ASN A 10 -18.38 4.22 -32.60
CA ASN A 10 -19.63 4.89 -32.96
C ASN A 10 -20.71 4.79 -31.87
N ARG A 11 -20.67 3.76 -30.99
CA ARG A 11 -21.56 3.67 -29.82
C ARG A 11 -21.10 4.54 -28.66
N LEU A 12 -19.80 4.79 -28.53
CA LEU A 12 -19.23 5.58 -27.42
C LEU A 12 -19.11 7.09 -27.74
N LYS A 13 -19.34 7.49 -29.00
CA LYS A 13 -19.27 8.90 -29.41
C LYS A 13 -20.45 9.68 -28.82
N PRO A 14 -20.21 10.69 -27.97
CA PRO A 14 -21.29 11.55 -27.50
C PRO A 14 -21.92 12.33 -28.68
N PRO A 15 -23.21 12.71 -28.57
CA PRO A 15 -23.89 13.52 -29.57
C PRO A 15 -23.12 14.82 -29.84
N GLU A 16 -23.25 15.37 -31.05
CA GLU A 16 -22.34 16.39 -31.61
C GLU A 16 -22.21 17.66 -30.75
N ASN A 17 -23.29 18.08 -30.10
CA ASN A 17 -23.35 19.18 -29.14
C ASN A 17 -22.69 18.88 -27.78
N TRP A 18 -22.53 17.61 -27.41
CA TRP A 18 -21.91 17.18 -26.15
C TRP A 18 -20.40 16.92 -26.26
N ARG A 19 -19.85 16.85 -27.48
CA ARG A 19 -18.43 16.55 -27.69
C ARG A 19 -17.51 17.54 -26.97
N TRP A 20 -17.76 18.84 -27.10
CA TRP A 20 -16.97 19.88 -26.45
C TRP A 20 -17.06 19.84 -24.91
N PRO A 21 -18.26 19.82 -24.29
CA PRO A 21 -18.39 19.63 -22.86
C PRO A 21 -17.68 18.37 -22.34
N VAL A 22 -17.84 17.22 -23.02
CA VAL A 22 -17.20 15.96 -22.62
C VAL A 22 -15.68 16.07 -22.69
N ILE A 23 -15.12 16.67 -23.75
CA ILE A 23 -13.67 16.88 -23.87
C ILE A 23 -13.16 17.77 -22.72
N VAL A 24 -13.81 18.90 -22.47
CA VAL A 24 -13.40 19.84 -21.41
C VAL A 24 -13.48 19.18 -20.03
N VAL A 25 -14.60 18.54 -19.70
CA VAL A 25 -14.79 17.86 -18.41
C VAL A 25 -13.79 16.71 -18.26
N SER A 26 -13.57 15.90 -19.29
CA SER A 26 -12.59 14.81 -19.24
C SER A 26 -11.17 15.32 -19.04
N GLY A 27 -10.81 16.46 -19.65
CA GLY A 27 -9.52 17.11 -19.46
C GLY A 27 -9.33 17.60 -18.02
N ILE A 28 -10.36 18.24 -17.45
CA ILE A 28 -10.36 18.68 -16.04
C ILE A 28 -10.21 17.47 -15.11
N LEU A 29 -11.04 16.43 -15.29
CA LEU A 29 -10.98 15.22 -14.46
C LEU A 29 -9.62 14.51 -14.55
N THR A 30 -9.05 14.42 -15.75
CA THR A 30 -7.72 13.83 -15.96
C THR A 30 -6.63 14.67 -15.30
N GLY A 31 -6.69 15.99 -15.44
CA GLY A 31 -5.75 16.91 -14.80
C GLY A 31 -5.81 16.81 -13.27
N LEU A 32 -7.01 16.80 -12.69
CA LEU A 32 -7.22 16.61 -11.25
C LEU A 32 -6.72 15.25 -10.77
N ALA A 33 -6.97 14.17 -11.53
CA ALA A 33 -6.50 12.83 -11.19
C ALA A 33 -4.96 12.75 -11.19
N LEU A 34 -4.31 13.29 -12.21
CA LEU A 34 -2.84 13.34 -12.28
C LEU A 34 -2.25 14.21 -11.17
N PHE A 35 -2.87 15.34 -10.87
CA PHE A 35 -2.46 16.21 -9.76
C PHE A 35 -2.61 15.50 -8.41
N ALA A 36 -3.72 14.77 -8.19
CA ALA A 36 -3.94 13.98 -6.99
C ALA A 36 -2.89 12.85 -6.83
N ILE A 37 -2.56 12.14 -7.91
CA ILE A 37 -1.49 11.12 -7.94
C ILE A 37 -0.15 11.73 -7.57
N HIS A 38 0.15 12.92 -8.08
CA HIS A 38 1.41 13.62 -7.82
C HIS A 38 1.52 14.06 -6.36
N ILE A 39 0.52 14.79 -5.84
CA ILE A 39 0.56 15.34 -4.48
C ILE A 39 0.51 14.24 -3.40
N SER A 40 -0.19 13.14 -3.67
CA SER A 40 -0.25 11.99 -2.75
C SER A 40 1.01 11.12 -2.77
N ARG A 41 1.95 11.36 -3.69
CA ARG A 41 3.12 10.51 -3.95
C ARG A 41 2.71 9.05 -4.20
N ALA A 42 1.59 8.80 -4.88
CA ALA A 42 1.02 7.46 -5.07
C ALA A 42 2.05 6.40 -5.56
N PRO A 43 2.99 6.69 -6.48
CA PRO A 43 3.98 5.71 -6.92
C PRO A 43 4.91 5.21 -5.80
N SER A 44 5.17 6.03 -4.77
CA SER A 44 6.04 5.63 -3.65
C SER A 44 5.48 4.43 -2.87
N TYR A 45 4.15 4.28 -2.83
CA TYR A 45 3.47 3.16 -2.18
C TYR A 45 3.70 1.80 -2.85
N LEU A 46 4.25 1.76 -4.07
CA LEU A 46 4.68 0.49 -4.68
C LEU A 46 6.04 0.01 -4.17
N SER A 47 6.81 0.90 -3.54
CA SER A 47 8.11 0.59 -2.95
C SER A 47 8.01 0.15 -1.50
N ASP A 48 9.10 -0.39 -0.96
CA ASP A 48 9.23 -0.75 0.46
C ASP A 48 10.03 0.26 1.29
N LYS A 49 10.27 1.45 0.72
CA LYS A 49 11.01 2.52 1.39
C LYS A 49 10.28 3.00 2.65
N PRO A 50 10.95 3.08 3.81
CA PRO A 50 10.29 3.39 5.07
C PRO A 50 9.76 4.83 5.12
N GLU A 51 10.34 5.76 4.35
CA GLU A 51 9.86 7.15 4.21
C GLU A 51 8.45 7.22 3.62
N THR A 52 8.06 6.22 2.81
CA THR A 52 6.72 6.10 2.24
C THR A 52 5.66 5.98 3.34
N CYS A 53 5.98 5.29 4.44
CA CYS A 53 5.06 5.08 5.55
C CYS A 53 4.77 6.39 6.30
N THR A 54 5.69 7.36 6.22
CA THR A 54 5.54 8.70 6.79
C THR A 54 4.99 9.74 5.83
N ASN A 55 4.52 9.35 4.63
CA ASN A 55 3.73 10.24 3.78
C ASN A 55 2.48 10.75 4.52
N CYS A 56 2.00 10.00 5.52
CA CYS A 56 0.99 10.44 6.48
C CYS A 56 1.65 10.72 7.84
N HIS A 57 1.49 11.94 8.35
CA HIS A 57 2.06 12.39 9.63
C HIS A 57 1.62 11.54 10.84
N ILE A 58 0.44 10.93 10.80
CA ILE A 58 -0.07 10.06 11.86
C ILE A 58 0.84 8.85 12.14
N MET A 59 1.67 8.45 11.16
CA MET A 59 2.64 7.37 11.31
C MET A 59 4.00 7.83 11.85
N ALA A 60 4.21 9.13 12.07
CA ALA A 60 5.49 9.67 12.55
C ALA A 60 5.98 9.03 13.86
N PRO A 61 5.13 8.77 14.88
CA PRO A 61 5.59 8.10 16.11
C PRO A 61 6.11 6.68 15.83
N GLN A 62 5.43 5.93 14.97
CA GLN A 62 5.81 4.55 14.64
C GLN A 62 7.15 4.52 13.91
N TYR A 63 7.33 5.41 12.92
CA TYR A 63 8.60 5.56 12.22
C TYR A 63 9.74 5.98 13.17
N ALA A 64 9.49 6.93 14.07
CA ALA A 64 10.50 7.38 15.03
C ALA A 64 10.94 6.27 15.99
N THR A 65 10.02 5.42 16.45
CA THR A 65 10.38 4.26 17.28
C THR A 65 11.16 3.20 16.49
N TRP A 66 10.77 2.92 15.24
CA TRP A 66 11.52 2.03 14.37
C TRP A 66 12.93 2.56 14.10
N SER A 67 13.10 3.85 13.80
CA SER A 67 14.40 4.47 13.53
C SER A 67 15.32 4.53 14.76
N HIS A 68 14.79 4.32 15.95
CA HIS A 68 15.57 4.17 17.19
C HIS A 68 15.67 2.71 17.67
N SER A 69 15.26 1.74 16.85
CA SER A 69 15.29 0.31 17.17
C SER A 69 16.47 -0.41 16.51
N SER A 70 16.76 -1.62 16.99
CA SER A 70 17.74 -2.54 16.38
C SER A 70 17.38 -2.96 14.94
N HIS A 71 16.13 -2.80 14.55
CA HIS A 71 15.63 -3.23 13.24
C HIS A 71 15.88 -2.21 12.12
N ARG A 72 16.28 -0.97 12.45
CA ARG A 72 16.39 0.12 11.46
C ARG A 72 17.43 -0.11 10.35
N GLU A 73 18.54 -0.76 10.69
CA GLU A 73 19.67 -0.98 9.77
C GLU A 73 19.47 -2.23 8.89
N TRP A 74 18.55 -3.12 9.28
CA TRP A 74 18.41 -4.45 8.70
C TRP A 74 17.07 -4.67 7.98
N THR A 75 16.06 -3.87 8.31
CA THR A 75 14.68 -4.11 7.84
C THR A 75 13.95 -2.80 7.59
N HIS A 76 13.03 -2.81 6.63
CA HIS A 76 12.05 -1.75 6.41
C HIS A 76 10.70 -2.11 7.05
N CYS A 77 9.78 -1.15 7.10
CA CYS A 77 8.46 -1.34 7.72
C CYS A 77 7.71 -2.57 7.16
N ASN A 78 7.79 -2.79 5.84
CA ASN A 78 7.09 -3.90 5.18
C ASN A 78 7.74 -5.27 5.43
N ASP A 79 8.99 -5.31 5.89
CA ASP A 79 9.64 -6.58 6.23
C ASP A 79 9.00 -7.24 7.45
N CYS A 80 8.41 -6.41 8.33
CA CYS A 80 7.61 -6.86 9.47
C CYS A 80 6.11 -6.86 9.14
N HIS A 81 5.58 -5.82 8.49
CA HIS A 81 4.14 -5.58 8.38
C HIS A 81 3.45 -6.19 7.15
N VAL A 82 4.18 -6.78 6.20
CA VAL A 82 3.62 -7.37 4.97
C VAL A 82 4.06 -8.82 4.86
N PRO A 83 3.21 -9.76 4.40
CA PRO A 83 3.59 -11.15 4.25
C PRO A 83 4.63 -11.35 3.14
N HIS A 84 5.56 -12.27 3.36
CA HIS A 84 6.64 -12.64 2.42
C HIS A 84 6.47 -14.05 1.84
N ASN A 85 5.29 -14.66 1.98
CA ASN A 85 5.03 -16.02 1.49
C ASN A 85 4.94 -16.11 -0.04
N ASN A 86 4.39 -15.08 -0.70
CA ASN A 86 4.41 -14.92 -2.15
C ASN A 86 4.11 -13.48 -2.57
N VAL A 87 4.51 -13.13 -3.80
CA VAL A 87 4.39 -11.77 -4.35
C VAL A 87 2.93 -11.32 -4.48
N ILE A 88 2.02 -12.23 -4.85
CA ILE A 88 0.60 -11.89 -5.04
C ILE A 88 -0.02 -11.50 -3.69
N ASN A 89 0.21 -12.29 -2.66
CA ASN A 89 -0.29 -12.04 -1.31
C ASN A 89 0.34 -10.78 -0.70
N LYS A 90 1.64 -10.54 -0.95
CA LYS A 90 2.33 -9.31 -0.55
C LYS A 90 1.58 -8.07 -1.06
N TYR A 91 1.35 -7.99 -2.37
CA TYR A 91 0.68 -6.84 -2.98
C TYR A 91 -0.81 -6.76 -2.63
N TYR A 92 -1.50 -7.91 -2.54
CA TYR A 92 -2.89 -7.95 -2.11
C TYR A 92 -3.08 -7.39 -0.69
N PHE A 93 -2.27 -7.87 0.27
CA PHE A 93 -2.31 -7.41 1.65
C PHE A 93 -1.98 -5.93 1.76
N LYS A 94 -0.93 -5.48 1.06
CA LYS A 94 -0.51 -4.08 1.00
C LYS A 94 -1.59 -3.17 0.42
N ALA A 95 -2.27 -3.59 -0.65
CA ALA A 95 -3.36 -2.83 -1.26
C ALA A 95 -4.60 -2.79 -0.36
N ALA A 96 -4.98 -3.91 0.25
CA ALA A 96 -6.13 -3.98 1.15
C ALA A 96 -5.94 -3.12 2.41
N ASP A 97 -4.76 -3.18 3.02
CA ASP A 97 -4.42 -2.38 4.19
C ASP A 97 -4.26 -0.89 3.84
N GLY A 98 -3.59 -0.58 2.72
CA GLY A 98 -3.48 0.80 2.21
C GLY A 98 -4.84 1.44 1.91
N LEU A 99 -5.75 0.71 1.26
CA LEU A 99 -7.12 1.18 0.97
C LEU A 99 -7.89 1.44 2.26
N ARG A 100 -7.76 0.56 3.26
CA ARG A 100 -8.38 0.74 4.57
C ARG A 100 -7.86 2.00 5.26
N HIS A 101 -6.54 2.20 5.29
CA HIS A 101 -5.91 3.36 5.91
C HIS A 101 -6.36 4.66 5.22
N ALA A 102 -6.36 4.69 3.90
CA ALA A 102 -6.86 5.82 3.13
C ALA A 102 -8.34 6.09 3.47
N THR A 103 -9.19 5.06 3.51
CA THR A 103 -10.62 5.20 3.81
C THR A 103 -10.86 5.78 5.21
N ILE A 104 -10.17 5.26 6.23
CA ILE A 104 -10.33 5.72 7.61
C ILE A 104 -9.91 7.19 7.75
N PHE A 105 -8.78 7.55 7.14
CA PHE A 105 -8.26 8.91 7.18
C PHE A 105 -9.15 9.90 6.41
N THR A 106 -9.63 9.52 5.22
CA THR A 106 -10.58 10.34 4.45
C THR A 106 -11.88 10.57 5.20
N LEU A 107 -12.37 9.56 5.93
CA LEU A 107 -13.59 9.67 6.74
C LEU A 107 -13.36 10.29 8.13
N ARG A 108 -12.11 10.62 8.48
CA ARG A 108 -11.70 11.09 9.81
C ARG A 108 -12.17 10.19 10.95
N ARG A 109 -11.96 8.88 10.78
CA ARG A 109 -12.35 7.83 11.74
C ARG A 109 -11.16 7.17 12.42
N GLU A 110 -10.02 7.86 12.46
CA GLU A 110 -8.81 7.42 13.13
C GLU A 110 -9.05 7.22 14.65
N PRO A 111 -8.66 6.06 15.21
CA PRO A 111 -8.74 5.85 16.65
C PRO A 111 -7.69 6.69 17.37
N GLN A 112 -8.00 7.10 18.61
CA GLN A 112 -7.03 7.82 19.46
C GLN A 112 -5.79 6.97 19.78
N VAL A 113 -5.98 5.64 19.88
CA VAL A 113 -4.89 4.68 20.07
C VAL A 113 -4.86 3.76 18.87
N ILE A 114 -3.78 3.84 18.10
CA ILE A 114 -3.55 2.99 16.94
C ILE A 114 -3.05 1.64 17.44
N ARG A 115 -3.82 0.59 17.18
CA ARG A 115 -3.44 -0.80 17.45
C ARG A 115 -3.48 -1.61 16.17
N ILE A 116 -2.49 -2.48 16.03
CA ILE A 116 -2.45 -3.44 14.93
C ILE A 116 -3.64 -4.40 15.05
N ARG A 117 -4.27 -4.73 13.92
CA ARG A 117 -5.39 -5.69 13.88
C ARG A 117 -4.85 -7.12 13.95
N HIS A 118 -5.69 -8.07 14.34
CA HIS A 118 -5.36 -9.49 14.40
C HIS A 118 -4.63 -10.02 13.16
N ALA A 119 -5.09 -9.66 11.96
CA ALA A 119 -4.43 -10.05 10.71
C ALA A 119 -2.98 -9.55 10.62
N GLY A 120 -2.72 -8.30 11.04
CA GLY A 120 -1.37 -7.73 11.07
C GLY A 120 -0.51 -8.35 12.16
N ILE A 121 -1.09 -8.72 13.31
CA ILE A 121 -0.35 -9.42 14.39
C ILE A 121 0.22 -10.74 13.88
N GLY A 122 -0.59 -11.53 13.17
CA GLY A 122 -0.15 -12.80 12.58
C GLY A 122 1.01 -12.61 11.60
N VAL A 123 0.88 -11.65 10.67
CA VAL A 123 1.94 -11.33 9.70
C VAL A 123 3.24 -10.89 10.39
N VAL A 124 3.16 -10.01 11.40
CA VAL A 124 4.34 -9.56 12.15
C VAL A 124 4.99 -10.75 12.85
N GLN A 125 4.22 -11.59 13.53
CA GLN A 125 4.74 -12.77 14.23
C GLN A 125 5.43 -13.76 13.27
N GLU A 126 4.82 -14.05 12.12
CA GLU A 126 5.42 -14.92 11.10
C GLU A 126 6.73 -14.33 10.58
N ASN A 127 6.80 -13.02 10.38
CA ASN A 127 8.03 -12.34 9.96
C ASN A 127 9.11 -12.30 11.04
N CYS A 128 8.72 -12.20 12.32
CA CYS A 128 9.65 -12.37 13.44
C CYS A 128 10.29 -13.77 13.39
N ILE A 129 9.49 -14.82 13.25
CA ILE A 129 9.98 -16.21 13.16
C ILE A 129 10.85 -16.38 11.91
N ARG A 130 10.42 -15.86 10.76
CA ARG A 130 11.16 -15.95 9.49
C ARG A 130 12.61 -15.45 9.59
N CYS A 131 12.84 -14.35 10.30
CA CYS A 131 14.18 -13.77 10.44
C CYS A 131 14.94 -14.31 11.66
N HIS A 132 14.24 -14.74 12.72
CA HIS A 132 14.85 -15.19 13.97
C HIS A 132 14.74 -16.70 14.21
N ASP A 133 14.39 -17.49 13.20
CA ASP A 133 14.15 -18.93 13.28
C ASP A 133 15.28 -19.67 14.02
N GLN A 134 16.52 -19.39 13.63
CA GLN A 134 17.71 -20.00 14.25
C GLN A 134 17.88 -19.65 15.73
N ILE A 135 17.49 -18.44 16.16
CA ILE A 135 17.58 -18.05 17.57
C ILE A 135 16.44 -18.70 18.37
N LEU A 136 15.25 -18.79 17.76
CA LEU A 136 14.05 -19.35 18.39
C LEU A 136 14.10 -20.88 18.51
N HIS A 137 14.69 -21.56 17.52
CA HIS A 137 14.77 -23.02 17.45
C HIS A 137 16.17 -23.57 17.70
N GLY A 138 17.23 -22.78 17.60
CA GLY A 138 18.61 -23.22 17.82
C GLY A 138 18.86 -23.76 19.23
N PHE A 139 18.17 -23.23 20.24
CA PHE A 139 18.25 -23.78 21.60
C PHE A 139 17.59 -25.15 21.74
N LYS A 140 16.54 -25.47 20.96
CA LYS A 140 15.93 -26.81 20.98
C LYS A 140 16.89 -27.88 20.47
N TYR A 141 17.64 -27.57 19.42
CA TYR A 141 18.68 -28.46 18.90
C TYR A 141 19.83 -28.65 19.89
N LEU A 142 20.22 -27.60 20.63
CA LEU A 142 21.24 -27.70 21.68
C LEU A 142 20.73 -28.41 22.95
N ALA A 143 19.43 -28.36 23.22
CA ALA A 143 18.78 -29.05 24.34
C ALA A 143 18.41 -30.51 24.04
N GLY A 144 18.64 -31.00 22.81
CA GLY A 144 18.37 -32.40 22.43
C GLY A 144 16.89 -32.73 22.23
N GLU A 145 16.03 -31.71 22.09
CA GLU A 145 14.60 -31.89 21.84
C GLU A 145 14.33 -31.72 20.34
N SER A 146 14.30 -32.85 19.62
CA SER A 146 13.87 -32.98 18.22
C SER A 146 12.36 -33.19 18.11
#